data_AF-A0A645HXD4-F1
#
_entry.id   AF-A0A645HXD4-F1
#
_cell.length_a   1.000
_cell.length_b   1.000
_cell.length_c   1.000
_cell.angle_alpha   90.00
_cell.angle_beta   90.00
_cell.angle_gamma   90.00
#
_symmetry.space_group_name_H-M   'P 1'
#
loop_
_entity.id
_entity.type
_entity.pdbx_description
1 polymer ?
#
loop_
_entity_poly.entity_id
_entity_poly.type
_entity_poly.pdbx_seq_one_letter_code
_entity_poly.pdbx_strand_id
1 'polypeptide(L)'
;MDQLLDLNLSYNYVSDYSPLYSLSALERLWLYQSNGYNKGQMDRGTIREIRAQLPGCDVNGVSGGTNGGWREHPRYPVIFDIFKTSVYKPFNGESQR
;
A
#
# COMPACT_ATOMS: atom_id res chain seq x y z
N MET A 1 -0.18 16.40 1.91
CA MET A 1 -1.16 15.41 2.40
C MET A 1 -0.34 14.32 3.06
N ASP A 2 -0.15 14.40 4.38
CA ASP A 2 1.00 13.74 5.02
C ASP A 2 0.54 12.68 6.06
N GLN A 3 -0.67 12.14 5.87
CA GLN A 3 -1.30 11.21 6.84
C GLN A 3 -1.78 9.90 6.22
N LEU A 4 -1.44 9.63 4.95
CA LEU A 4 -1.80 8.36 4.33
C LEU A 4 -0.87 7.26 4.85
N LEU A 5 -1.43 6.28 5.55
CA LEU A 5 -0.66 5.21 6.18
C LEU A 5 -0.56 3.96 5.29
N ASP A 6 -1.64 3.61 4.59
CA ASP A 6 -1.74 2.39 3.80
C ASP A 6 -2.23 2.71 2.39
N LEU A 7 -1.53 2.21 1.37
CA LEU A 7 -1.91 2.38 -0.03
C LEU A 7 -1.80 1.07 -0.81
N ASN A 8 -2.83 0.74 -1.59
CA ASN A 8 -2.82 -0.40 -2.48
C ASN A 8 -3.11 0.05 -3.92
N LEU A 9 -2.12 -0.09 -4.79
CA LEU A 9 -2.19 0.22 -6.21
C LEU A 9 -2.15 -1.03 -7.08
N SER A 10 -2.39 -2.21 -6.51
CA SER A 10 -2.33 -3.47 -7.26
C SER A 10 -3.33 -3.46 -8.44
N TYR A 11 -2.97 -4.08 -9.55
CA TYR A 11 -3.81 -4.19 -10.76
C TYR A 11 -4.23 -2.83 -11.37
N ASN A 12 -3.28 -1.90 -11.46
CA ASN A 12 -3.45 -0.60 -12.11
C ASN A 12 -2.48 -0.44 -13.29
N TYR A 13 -2.44 0.75 -13.89
CA TYR A 13 -1.57 1.11 -15.02
C TYR A 13 -0.66 2.31 -14.67
N VAL A 14 -0.07 2.28 -13.49
CA VAL A 14 0.83 3.32 -12.98
C VAL A 14 2.18 3.25 -13.69
N SER A 15 2.55 4.33 -14.35
CA SER A 15 3.84 4.50 -15.04
C SER A 15 4.82 5.40 -14.30
N ASP A 16 4.33 6.23 -13.38
CA ASP A 16 5.14 7.17 -12.59
C ASP A 16 4.79 7.02 -11.10
N TYR A 17 5.80 6.65 -10.30
CA TYR A 17 5.70 6.47 -8.85
C TYR A 17 6.24 7.67 -8.07
N SER A 18 6.79 8.69 -8.73
CA SER A 18 7.39 9.84 -8.06
C SER A 18 6.47 10.59 -7.09
N PRO A 19 5.13 10.65 -7.28
CA PRO A 19 4.24 11.25 -6.28
C PRO A 19 4.26 10.54 -4.92
N LEU A 20 4.56 9.23 -4.91
CA LEU A 20 4.65 8.44 -3.67
C LEU A 20 5.77 8.94 -2.76
N TYR A 21 6.85 9.48 -3.33
CA TYR A 21 8.06 9.85 -2.57
C TYR A 21 7.82 11.01 -1.59
N SER A 22 6.70 11.73 -1.74
CA SER A 22 6.27 12.76 -0.79
C SER A 22 5.48 12.21 0.41
N LEU A 23 5.06 10.95 0.38
CA LEU A 23 4.21 10.32 1.41
C LEU A 23 5.06 9.78 2.56
N SER A 24 5.67 10.68 3.33
CA SER A 24 6.59 10.33 4.43
C SER A 24 5.95 9.53 5.58
N ALA A 25 4.62 9.58 5.73
CA ALA A 25 3.86 8.81 6.71
C ALA A 25 3.37 7.44 6.19
N LEU A 26 3.67 7.09 4.93
CA LEU A 26 3.24 5.82 4.35
C LEU A 26 3.98 4.67 5.02
N GLU A 27 3.24 3.78 5.66
CA GLU A 27 3.76 2.60 6.34
C GLU A 27 3.63 1.34 5.48
N ARG A 28 2.62 1.27 4.58
CA ARG A 28 2.32 0.06 3.79
C ARG A 28 1.95 0.38 2.35
N LEU A 29 2.61 -0.28 1.40
CA LEU A 29 2.42 -0.07 -0.04
C LEU A 29 2.36 -1.39 -0.83
N TRP A 30 1.23 -1.65 -1.49
CA TRP A 30 1.04 -2.80 -2.38
C TRP A 30 1.06 -2.37 -3.86
N LEU A 31 1.92 -3.01 -4.66
CA LEU A 31 2.21 -2.67 -6.06
C LEU A 31 2.07 -3.86 -7.03
N TYR A 32 1.51 -4.99 -6.61
CA TYR A 32 1.44 -6.16 -7.50
C TYR A 32 0.64 -5.85 -8.78
N GLN A 33 1.27 -6.02 -9.95
CA GLN A 33 0.69 -5.60 -11.24
C GLN A 33 0.21 -4.14 -11.25
N SER A 34 0.89 -3.24 -10.52
CA SER A 34 0.52 -1.82 -10.54
C SER A 34 0.94 -1.12 -11.84
N ASN A 35 1.82 -1.73 -12.64
CA ASN A 35 2.28 -1.22 -13.95
C ASN A 35 1.58 -1.87 -15.15
N GLY A 36 0.47 -2.57 -14.92
CA GLY A 36 -0.38 -3.13 -15.96
C GLY A 36 -0.90 -4.53 -15.63
N TYR A 37 -2.07 -4.83 -16.19
CA TYR A 37 -2.70 -6.14 -16.05
C TYR A 37 -1.88 -7.27 -16.71
N ASN A 38 -1.87 -8.44 -16.08
CA ASN A 38 -1.13 -9.65 -16.52
C ASN A 38 0.41 -9.49 -16.60
N LYS A 39 0.99 -8.51 -15.90
CA LYS A 39 2.45 -8.32 -15.83
C LYS A 39 3.15 -9.20 -14.79
N GLY A 40 2.40 -9.79 -13.86
CA GLY A 40 2.96 -10.56 -12.75
C GLY A 40 3.57 -9.66 -11.67
N GLN A 41 4.65 -10.13 -11.04
CA GLN A 41 5.34 -9.39 -9.98
C GLN A 41 6.03 -8.15 -10.54
N MET A 42 6.19 -7.14 -9.69
CA MET A 42 6.92 -5.92 -10.06
C MET A 42 8.41 -6.20 -10.27
N ASP A 43 9.02 -5.42 -11.17
CA ASP A 43 10.46 -5.44 -11.36
C ASP A 43 11.21 -5.12 -10.05
N ARG A 44 12.26 -5.88 -9.76
CA ARG A 44 13.04 -5.74 -8.51
C ARG A 44 13.79 -4.41 -8.44
N GLY A 45 14.23 -3.87 -9.59
CA GLY A 45 14.88 -2.57 -9.65
C GLY A 45 13.92 -1.46 -9.23
N THR A 46 12.70 -1.49 -9.77
CA THR A 46 11.62 -0.56 -9.40
C THR A 46 11.29 -0.63 -7.91
N ILE A 47 11.13 -1.85 -7.36
CA ILE A 47 10.85 -2.02 -5.92
C ILE A 47 12.00 -1.50 -5.05
N ARG A 48 13.25 -1.71 -5.48
CA ARG A 48 14.43 -1.20 -4.76
C ARG A 48 14.47 0.33 -4.76
N GLU A 49 14.16 0.97 -5.88
CA GLU A 49 14.12 2.42 -5.98
C GLU A 49 13.04 3.02 -5.07
N ILE A 50 11.82 2.48 -5.11
CA ILE A 50 10.71 2.94 -4.27
C ILE A 50 11.05 2.79 -2.78
N ARG A 51 11.64 1.66 -2.38
CA ARG A 51 12.10 1.46 -0.98
C ARG A 51 13.19 2.44 -0.56
N ALA A 52 14.06 2.86 -1.48
CA ALA A 52 15.08 3.86 -1.17
C ALA A 52 14.46 5.25 -0.92
N GLN A 53 13.35 5.57 -1.61
CA GLN A 53 12.61 6.82 -1.41
C GLN A 53 11.65 6.77 -0.22
N LEU A 54 11.19 5.57 0.17
CA LEU A 54 10.26 5.34 1.28
C LEU A 54 10.84 4.35 2.31
N PRO A 55 11.91 4.72 3.02
CA PRO A 55 12.66 3.79 3.88
C PRO A 55 11.86 3.27 5.09
N GLY A 56 10.78 3.94 5.49
CA GLY A 56 9.87 3.52 6.57
C GLY A 56 8.65 2.74 6.10
N CYS A 57 8.50 2.48 4.81
CA CYS A 57 7.34 1.82 4.24
C CYS A 57 7.63 0.34 3.94
N ASP A 58 6.74 -0.56 4.35
CA ASP A 58 6.73 -1.93 3.84
C ASP A 58 6.15 -1.94 2.43
N VAL A 59 6.98 -2.30 1.45
CA VAL A 59 6.64 -2.29 0.02
C VAL A 59 6.55 -3.72 -0.50
N ASN A 60 5.35 -4.14 -0.92
CA ASN A 60 5.07 -5.45 -1.52
C ASN A 60 4.72 -5.33 -3.01
N GLY A 61 5.57 -5.88 -3.88
CA GLY A 61 5.32 -6.01 -5.33
C GLY A 61 5.16 -7.45 -5.82
N VAL A 62 5.06 -8.43 -4.91
CA VAL A 62 5.23 -9.86 -5.18
C VAL A 62 3.88 -10.59 -5.21
N SER A 63 2.91 -10.15 -4.42
CA SER A 63 1.59 -10.79 -4.32
C SER A 63 0.46 -9.77 -4.32
N GLY A 64 -0.67 -10.13 -4.94
CA GLY A 64 -1.86 -9.30 -4.96
C GLY A 64 -2.43 -9.10 -3.56
N GLY A 65 -3.06 -7.94 -3.30
CA GLY A 65 -3.53 -7.58 -1.96
C GLY A 65 -4.43 -8.63 -1.29
N THR A 66 -5.31 -9.30 -2.03
CA THR A 66 -6.28 -10.25 -1.43
C THR A 66 -5.65 -11.41 -0.66
N ASN A 67 -4.63 -12.07 -1.23
CA ASN A 67 -3.96 -13.24 -0.62
C ASN A 67 -2.49 -12.94 -0.27
N GLY A 68 -2.10 -11.66 -0.28
CA GLY A 68 -0.73 -11.21 -0.17
C GLY A 68 -0.45 -10.41 1.10
N GLY A 69 -1.21 -10.63 2.18
CA GLY A 69 -1.02 -9.97 3.48
C GLY A 69 -1.78 -8.67 3.71
N TRP A 70 -2.36 -8.03 2.67
CA TRP A 70 -3.05 -6.74 2.85
C TRP A 70 -4.21 -6.82 3.86
N ARG A 71 -4.99 -7.90 3.79
CA ARG A 71 -6.19 -8.12 4.63
C ARG A 71 -5.88 -8.63 6.04
N GLU A 72 -4.64 -9.01 6.30
CA GLU A 72 -4.23 -9.60 7.58
C GLU A 72 -3.88 -8.52 8.62
N HIS A 73 -3.65 -7.28 8.17
CA HIS A 73 -3.29 -6.18 9.06
C HIS A 73 -4.48 -5.70 9.91
N PRO A 74 -4.27 -5.33 11.19
CA PRO A 74 -5.34 -4.87 12.09
C PRO A 74 -6.17 -3.67 11.59
N ARG A 75 -5.60 -2.82 10.71
CA ARG A 75 -6.36 -1.71 10.09
C ARG A 75 -7.37 -2.16 9.03
N TYR A 76 -7.18 -3.34 8.40
CA TYR A 76 -8.08 -3.82 7.35
C TYR A 76 -9.55 -3.97 7.82
N PRO A 77 -9.87 -4.67 8.93
CA PRO A 77 -11.26 -4.77 9.38
C PRO A 77 -11.88 -3.42 9.72
N VAL A 78 -11.09 -2.45 10.22
CA VAL A 78 -11.56 -1.08 10.47
C VAL A 78 -11.94 -0.40 9.15
N ILE A 79 -11.06 -0.42 8.16
CA ILE A 79 -11.31 0.16 6.83
C ILE A 79 -12.52 -0.51 6.15
N PHE A 80 -12.57 -1.83 6.17
CA PHE A 80 -13.68 -2.61 5.63
C PHE A 80 -15.01 -2.19 6.24
N ASP A 81 -15.05 -2.02 7.56
CA ASP A 81 -16.25 -1.63 8.27
C ASP A 81 -16.65 -0.18 8.01
N ILE A 82 -15.69 0.75 7.87
CA ILE A 82 -15.96 2.13 7.43
C ILE A 82 -16.67 2.13 6.08
N PHE A 83 -16.16 1.40 5.09
CA PHE A 83 -16.78 1.36 3.76
C PHE A 83 -18.11 0.61 3.75
N LYS A 84 -18.26 -0.44 4.56
CA LYS A 84 -19.51 -1.21 4.65
C LYS A 84 -20.63 -0.44 5.33
N THR A 85 -20.30 0.36 6.34
CA THR A 85 -21.29 1.08 7.17
C THR A 85 -21.43 2.55 6.81
N SER A 86 -20.51 3.11 6.02
CA SER A 86 -20.39 4.55 5.76
C SER A 86 -20.17 5.40 7.02
N VAL A 87 -19.68 4.79 8.12
CA VAL A 87 -19.38 5.47 9.39
C VAL A 87 -17.87 5.46 9.60
N TYR A 88 -17.29 6.65 9.80
CA TYR A 88 -15.87 6.76 10.12
C TYR A 88 -15.54 6.10 11.46
N LYS A 89 -14.41 5.37 11.50
CA LYS A 89 -13.84 4.76 12.69
C LYS A 89 -12.34 5.07 12.73
N PRO A 90 -11.81 5.63 13.82
CA PRO A 90 -10.37 5.83 13.94
C PRO A 90 -9.66 4.48 14.03
N PHE A 91 -8.40 4.44 13.60
CA PHE A 91 -7.53 3.34 13.98
C PHE A 91 -7.20 3.50 15.47
N ASN A 92 -7.46 2.47 16.27
CA ASN A 92 -7.10 2.50 17.69
C ASN A 92 -5.59 2.75 17.80
N GLY A 93 -5.20 3.76 18.58
CA GLY A 93 -3.96 4.54 18.45
C GLY A 93 -2.64 3.86 18.82
N GLU A 94 -2.39 2.63 18.36
CA GLU A 94 -1.06 2.04 18.40
C GLU A 94 -0.52 1.96 16.97
N SER A 95 0.37 2.89 16.65
CA SER A 95 1.37 2.66 15.60
C SER A 95 2.16 1.45 16.04
N GLN A 96 1.76 0.27 15.55
CA GLN A 96 2.54 -0.96 15.65
C GLN A 96 3.75 -0.76 14.73
N ARG A 97 4.77 -0.09 15.28
CA ARG A 97 6.10 0.03 14.68
C ARG A 97 6.81 -1.31 14.67
#